data_AF-A0A9D3NRH5-F1
#
_entry.id   AF-A0A9D3NRH5-F1
#
_cell.length_a   1.000
_cell.length_b   1.000
_cell.length_c   1.000
_cell.angle_alpha   90.00
_cell.angle_beta   90.00
_cell.angle_gamma   90.00
#
_symmetry.space_group_name_H-M   'P 1'
#
loop_
_entity.id
_entity.type
_entity.pdbx_description
1 polymer ?
#
loop_
_entity_poly.entity_id
_entity_poly.type
_entity_poly.pdbx_seq_one_letter_code
_entity_poly.pdbx_strand_id
1 'polypeptide(L)'
;MWFNTSTSEKKPYYQTQFVNEWWDNGSLPIWITAQRQGLQAGSLHFPGTASTYDGEKAVVSEVEPRFYNYSNETAWRQNIDKVMRDWFGEKDLDFVSLYFGEPDSTGHKYGPESEQVKDMVRQVDRTVGYLRASVERNGLTQCLNIIITADHGMTTVLRNGAVNEIVLSKIPGFSFQDLDFHLVDYGPSGLLLPKNGRLEKVYNALKGAHPHLHVYKKEEMPHRLHFAQNNRILPIILWADLGYVINGYFPVQFNKGEHGFDNDYLDMKPFFRAVGPAFRKNFMVEPFETVHIYSLMCHLLGIIPEPNDGHLNATRAMLVSSEQAQG
;
A
#
# COMPACT_ATOMS: atom_id res chain seq x y z
N MET A 1 7.58 -7.03 1.06
CA MET A 1 8.35 -8.28 1.04
C MET A 1 8.82 -8.58 2.45
N TRP A 2 8.52 -9.76 3.01
CA TRP A 2 9.13 -10.23 4.26
C TRP A 2 10.57 -10.71 4.00
N PHE A 3 11.44 -10.54 4.99
CA PHE A 3 12.80 -11.06 4.94
C PHE A 3 13.32 -11.44 6.32
N ASN A 4 14.33 -12.31 6.34
CA ASN A 4 15.09 -12.67 7.53
C ASN A 4 16.58 -12.49 7.27
N THR A 5 17.21 -11.60 8.03
CA THR A 5 18.63 -11.25 7.84
C THR A 5 19.59 -12.36 8.26
N SER A 6 19.18 -13.25 9.17
CA SER A 6 20.01 -14.35 9.68
C SER A 6 20.04 -15.53 8.70
N THR A 7 18.92 -15.82 8.03
CA THR A 7 18.83 -16.92 7.05
C THR A 7 18.98 -16.46 5.60
N SER A 8 18.99 -15.13 5.37
CA SER A 8 18.90 -14.50 4.05
C SER A 8 17.63 -14.82 3.25
N GLU A 9 16.62 -15.41 3.89
CA GLU A 9 15.35 -15.73 3.24
C GLU A 9 14.58 -14.45 2.90
N LYS A 10 13.93 -14.43 1.73
CA LYS A 10 13.05 -13.37 1.26
C LYS A 10 11.77 -13.99 0.72
N LYS A 11 10.62 -13.46 1.15
CA LYS A 11 9.29 -13.90 0.70
C LYS A 11 8.61 -12.76 -0.07
N PRO A 12 8.26 -12.96 -1.35
CA PRO A 12 7.48 -11.99 -2.12
C PRO A 12 6.11 -11.69 -1.48
N TYR A 13 5.38 -10.73 -2.06
CA TYR A 13 4.08 -10.26 -1.58
C TYR A 13 3.14 -11.40 -1.15
N TYR A 14 2.84 -12.35 -2.04
CA TYR A 14 1.88 -13.42 -1.77
C TYR A 14 2.25 -14.23 -0.53
N GLN A 15 3.49 -14.73 -0.46
CA GLN A 15 3.94 -15.52 0.69
C GLN A 15 4.03 -14.70 1.97
N THR A 16 4.32 -13.39 1.86
CA THR A 16 4.38 -12.47 3.02
C THR A 16 3.04 -12.39 3.74
N GLN A 17 1.91 -12.47 3.02
CA GLN A 17 0.58 -12.41 3.63
C GLN A 17 0.39 -13.47 4.72
N PHE A 18 1.01 -14.64 4.57
CA PHE A 18 0.87 -15.78 5.49
C PHE A 18 1.92 -15.81 6.61
N VAL A 19 2.76 -14.78 6.74
CA VAL A 19 3.75 -14.68 7.80
C VAL A 19 3.19 -13.83 8.92
N ASN A 20 2.58 -14.46 9.93
CA ASN A 20 1.81 -13.77 10.96
C ASN A 20 2.62 -12.67 11.64
N GLU A 21 3.83 -12.99 12.09
CA GLU A 21 4.70 -12.03 12.79
C GLU A 21 5.06 -10.81 11.94
N TRP A 22 4.94 -10.87 10.61
CA TRP A 22 5.14 -9.71 9.75
C TRP A 22 4.06 -8.65 9.95
N TRP A 23 2.81 -9.07 10.13
CA TRP A 23 1.67 -8.18 10.28
C TRP A 23 1.34 -7.94 11.76
N ASP A 24 1.35 -9.01 12.55
CA ASP A 24 1.16 -9.00 13.99
C ASP A 24 2.44 -8.60 14.71
N ASN A 25 2.73 -7.30 14.67
CA ASN A 25 3.92 -6.70 15.26
C ASN A 25 3.58 -5.56 16.23
N GLY A 26 2.48 -5.72 16.97
CA GLY A 26 2.01 -4.76 17.97
C GLY A 26 1.05 -3.69 17.44
N SER A 27 0.48 -3.87 16.24
CA SER A 27 -0.53 -3.00 15.67
C SER A 27 -1.74 -3.82 15.24
N LEU A 28 -2.94 -3.31 15.52
CA LEU A 28 -4.20 -3.97 15.16
C LEU A 28 -4.81 -3.29 13.93
N PRO A 29 -5.20 -4.07 12.91
CA PRO A 29 -5.95 -3.54 11.78
C PRO A 29 -7.41 -3.29 12.18
N ILE A 30 -8.09 -2.44 11.40
CA ILE A 30 -9.44 -1.98 11.72
C ILE A 30 -10.48 -3.10 11.89
N TRP A 31 -10.35 -4.21 11.15
CA TRP A 31 -11.29 -5.33 11.29
C TRP A 31 -11.22 -5.97 12.68
N ILE A 32 -10.04 -6.00 13.33
CA ILE A 32 -9.91 -6.49 14.70
C ILE A 32 -10.41 -5.45 15.69
N THR A 33 -10.07 -4.17 15.50
CA THR A 33 -10.58 -3.07 16.34
C THR A 33 -12.11 -3.03 16.37
N ALA A 34 -12.76 -3.22 15.22
CA ALA A 34 -14.22 -3.24 15.08
C ALA A 34 -14.83 -4.46 15.78
N GLN A 35 -14.25 -5.65 15.57
CA GLN A 35 -14.72 -6.90 16.18
C GLN A 35 -14.65 -6.90 17.70
N ARG A 36 -13.57 -6.35 18.26
CA ARG A 36 -13.44 -6.20 19.72
C ARG A 36 -14.47 -5.24 20.32
N GLN A 37 -15.18 -4.48 19.48
CA GLN A 37 -16.25 -3.56 19.88
C GLN A 37 -17.64 -4.02 19.42
N GLY A 38 -17.77 -5.31 19.08
CA GLY A 38 -19.06 -5.96 18.82
C GLY A 38 -19.54 -5.88 17.37
N LEU A 39 -18.74 -5.31 16.46
CA LEU A 39 -19.06 -5.27 15.03
C LEU A 39 -18.56 -6.52 14.29
N GLN A 40 -19.11 -6.80 13.12
CA GLN A 40 -18.64 -7.87 12.25
C GLN A 40 -17.84 -7.31 11.08
N ALA A 41 -16.63 -7.81 10.87
CA ALA A 41 -15.74 -7.32 9.85
C ALA A 41 -15.30 -8.42 8.87
N GLY A 42 -15.14 -8.04 7.61
CA GLY A 42 -14.67 -8.89 6.54
C GLY A 42 -13.51 -8.29 5.78
N SER A 43 -12.71 -9.14 5.14
CA SER A 43 -11.63 -8.68 4.26
C SER A 43 -11.47 -9.58 3.03
N LEU A 44 -11.54 -8.97 1.85
CA LEU A 44 -11.42 -9.63 0.56
C LEU A 44 -10.18 -9.11 -0.17
N HIS A 45 -9.18 -9.98 -0.30
CA HIS A 45 -7.89 -9.76 -0.96
C HIS A 45 -7.04 -8.62 -0.41
N PHE A 46 -7.47 -7.95 0.65
CA PHE A 46 -6.72 -6.82 1.22
C PHE A 46 -5.40 -7.31 1.84
N PRO A 47 -4.26 -6.63 1.64
CA PRO A 47 -3.01 -7.03 2.26
C PRO A 47 -3.13 -7.17 3.78
N GLY A 48 -2.70 -8.32 4.32
CA GLY A 48 -2.81 -8.65 5.74
C GLY A 48 -4.06 -9.46 6.11
N THR A 49 -4.93 -9.78 5.14
CA THR A 49 -6.12 -10.65 5.32
C THR A 49 -5.76 -12.06 5.77
N ALA A 50 -4.65 -12.61 5.29
CA ALA A 50 -4.28 -14.00 5.59
C ALA A 50 -3.77 -14.17 7.03
N SER A 51 -3.24 -13.10 7.62
CA SER A 51 -2.60 -13.09 8.94
C SER A 51 -3.60 -13.21 10.08
N THR A 52 -3.15 -13.74 11.21
CA THR A 52 -3.79 -13.48 12.52
C THR A 52 -3.21 -12.22 13.15
N TYR A 53 -3.94 -11.60 14.08
CA TYR A 53 -3.48 -10.51 14.94
C TYR A 53 -3.96 -10.80 16.36
N ASP A 54 -3.05 -10.98 17.32
CA ASP A 54 -3.36 -11.52 18.65
C ASP A 54 -4.16 -12.85 18.60
N GLY A 55 -3.89 -13.68 17.58
CA GLY A 55 -4.63 -14.93 17.35
C GLY A 55 -6.03 -14.76 16.74
N GLU A 56 -6.49 -13.53 16.50
CA GLU A 56 -7.78 -13.23 15.88
C GLU A 56 -7.67 -13.01 14.36
N LYS A 57 -8.79 -13.15 13.64
CA LYS A 57 -8.94 -12.87 12.20
C LYS A 57 -10.25 -12.13 11.94
N ALA A 58 -10.39 -11.57 10.74
CA ALA A 58 -11.69 -11.08 10.27
C ALA A 58 -12.75 -12.22 10.32
N VAL A 59 -14.00 -11.91 10.68
CA VAL A 59 -15.12 -12.88 10.72
C VAL A 59 -15.25 -13.61 9.39
N VAL A 60 -15.07 -12.89 8.28
CA VAL A 60 -15.03 -13.46 6.94
C VAL A 60 -13.79 -12.95 6.22
N SER A 61 -12.97 -13.85 5.68
CA SER A 61 -11.75 -13.47 4.99
C SER A 61 -11.56 -14.31 3.74
N GLU A 62 -11.14 -13.68 2.64
CA GLU A 62 -10.73 -14.36 1.42
C GLU A 62 -9.42 -13.76 0.92
N VAL A 63 -8.42 -14.62 0.72
CA VAL A 63 -7.12 -14.26 0.14
C VAL A 63 -7.13 -14.73 -1.31
N GLU A 64 -6.59 -13.94 -2.21
CA GLU A 64 -6.53 -14.30 -3.62
C GLU A 64 -5.74 -15.62 -3.81
N PRO A 65 -6.01 -16.40 -4.87
CA PRO A 65 -5.15 -17.50 -5.25
C PRO A 65 -3.73 -17.04 -5.63
N ARG A 66 -2.73 -17.92 -5.46
CA ARG A 66 -1.32 -17.64 -5.83
C ARG A 66 -1.13 -17.11 -7.26
N PHE A 67 -1.94 -17.58 -8.21
CA PHE A 67 -1.91 -17.16 -9.60
C PHE A 67 -3.22 -16.46 -9.97
N TYR A 68 -3.50 -15.34 -9.31
CA TYR A 68 -4.72 -14.57 -9.53
C TYR A 68 -4.58 -13.63 -10.74
N ASN A 69 -5.59 -13.63 -11.61
CA ASN A 69 -5.68 -12.66 -12.70
C ASN A 69 -6.35 -11.38 -12.19
N TYR A 70 -5.53 -10.42 -11.79
CA TYR A 70 -6.00 -9.15 -11.26
C TYR A 70 -6.80 -8.31 -12.25
N SER A 71 -6.69 -8.55 -13.56
CA SER A 71 -7.38 -7.76 -14.60
C SER A 71 -8.77 -8.32 -15.00
N ASN A 72 -9.25 -9.39 -14.37
CA ASN A 72 -10.49 -10.06 -14.76
C ASN A 72 -11.75 -9.33 -14.25
N GLU A 73 -12.39 -8.52 -15.10
CA GLU A 73 -13.61 -7.76 -14.76
C GLU A 73 -14.78 -8.65 -14.29
N THR A 74 -14.92 -9.87 -14.82
CA THR A 74 -15.97 -10.80 -14.37
C THR A 74 -15.76 -11.22 -12.92
N ALA A 75 -14.51 -11.52 -12.54
CA ALA A 75 -14.17 -11.84 -11.17
C ALA A 75 -14.37 -10.64 -10.24
N TRP A 76 -14.11 -9.41 -10.71
CA TRP A 76 -14.37 -8.21 -9.93
C TRP A 76 -15.85 -8.03 -9.61
N ARG A 77 -16.73 -8.24 -10.60
CA ARG A 77 -18.18 -8.18 -10.40
C ARG A 77 -18.65 -9.26 -9.43
N GLN A 78 -18.14 -10.48 -9.56
CA GLN A 78 -18.43 -11.57 -8.62
C GLN A 78 -17.99 -11.26 -7.18
N ASN A 79 -16.83 -10.64 -7.00
CA ASN A 79 -16.36 -10.21 -5.68
C ASN A 79 -17.24 -9.10 -5.10
N ILE A 80 -17.65 -8.13 -5.92
CA ILE A 80 -18.61 -7.09 -5.50
C ILE A 80 -19.95 -7.71 -5.11
N ASP A 81 -20.48 -8.65 -5.90
CA ASP A 81 -21.77 -9.28 -5.61
C ASP A 81 -21.70 -10.10 -4.32
N LYS A 82 -20.60 -10.82 -4.11
CA LYS A 82 -20.31 -11.54 -2.85
C LYS A 82 -20.29 -10.59 -1.66
N VAL A 83 -19.59 -9.45 -1.76
CA VAL A 83 -19.53 -8.47 -0.67
C VAL A 83 -20.91 -7.86 -0.40
N MET A 84 -21.65 -7.47 -1.43
CA MET A 84 -22.92 -6.74 -1.24
C MET A 84 -24.06 -7.64 -0.79
N ARG A 85 -24.22 -8.80 -1.42
CA ARG A 85 -25.33 -9.72 -1.13
C ARG A 85 -24.99 -10.65 0.02
N ASP A 86 -23.85 -11.32 -0.06
CA ASP A 86 -23.56 -12.39 0.89
C ASP A 86 -22.97 -11.82 2.19
N TRP A 87 -22.06 -10.84 2.13
CA TRP A 87 -21.37 -10.34 3.33
C TRP A 87 -22.17 -9.24 4.05
N PHE A 88 -22.53 -8.16 3.37
CA PHE A 88 -23.38 -7.13 3.96
C PHE A 88 -24.84 -7.59 4.15
N GLY A 89 -25.38 -8.39 3.22
CA GLY A 89 -26.77 -8.84 3.28
C GLY A 89 -27.01 -10.04 4.19
N GLU A 90 -26.44 -11.21 3.85
CA GLU A 90 -26.75 -12.46 4.58
C GLU A 90 -25.98 -12.61 5.89
N LYS A 91 -24.73 -12.16 5.93
CA LYS A 91 -23.86 -12.30 7.10
C LYS A 91 -23.86 -11.10 8.04
N ASP A 92 -24.55 -10.02 7.68
CA ASP A 92 -24.71 -8.82 8.52
C ASP A 92 -23.36 -8.21 8.97
N LEU A 93 -22.42 -8.06 8.02
CA LEU A 93 -21.14 -7.40 8.29
C LEU A 93 -21.29 -5.87 8.35
N ASP A 94 -20.57 -5.23 9.27
CA ASP A 94 -20.52 -3.77 9.41
C ASP A 94 -19.37 -3.12 8.62
N PHE A 95 -18.28 -3.88 8.40
CA PHE A 95 -17.09 -3.39 7.70
C PHE A 95 -16.57 -4.43 6.71
N VAL A 96 -16.19 -4.00 5.50
CA VAL A 96 -15.47 -4.83 4.53
C VAL A 96 -14.34 -4.04 3.88
N SER A 97 -13.12 -4.58 3.93
CA SER A 97 -12.02 -4.15 3.05
C SER A 97 -12.01 -4.98 1.77
N LEU A 98 -12.05 -4.34 0.61
CA LEU A 98 -12.05 -4.97 -0.71
C LEU A 98 -10.88 -4.41 -1.54
N TYR A 99 -10.01 -5.29 -2.04
CA TYR A 99 -8.83 -4.91 -2.81
C TYR A 99 -8.88 -5.37 -4.27
N PHE A 100 -8.37 -4.52 -5.15
CA PHE A 100 -8.12 -4.80 -6.57
C PHE A 100 -6.67 -4.44 -6.89
N GLY A 101 -5.93 -5.35 -7.55
CA GLY A 101 -4.52 -5.15 -7.93
C GLY A 101 -4.30 -4.40 -9.25
N GLU A 102 -5.32 -3.69 -9.72
CA GLU A 102 -5.24 -2.83 -10.91
C GLU A 102 -5.62 -1.40 -10.51
N PRO A 103 -5.04 -0.37 -11.16
CA PRO A 103 -4.24 -0.43 -12.39
C PRO A 103 -2.74 -0.69 -12.18
N ASP A 104 -2.30 -1.05 -10.97
CA ASP A 104 -0.89 -1.26 -10.61
C ASP A 104 -0.16 -2.25 -11.55
N SER A 105 -0.70 -3.47 -11.70
CA SER A 105 -0.14 -4.50 -12.58
C SER A 105 0.02 -4.03 -14.03
N THR A 106 -1.00 -3.36 -14.57
CA THR A 106 -0.94 -2.77 -15.91
C THR A 106 0.07 -1.63 -15.99
N GLY A 107 0.14 -0.78 -14.96
CA GLY A 107 1.07 0.33 -14.83
C GLY A 107 2.53 -0.12 -14.83
N HIS A 108 2.86 -1.15 -14.04
CA HIS A 108 4.20 -1.75 -14.06
C HIS A 108 4.56 -2.30 -15.43
N LYS A 109 3.66 -3.05 -16.07
CA LYS A 109 3.94 -3.75 -17.34
C LYS A 109 4.09 -2.80 -18.53
N TYR A 110 3.24 -1.79 -18.62
CA TYR A 110 3.14 -0.94 -19.81
C TYR A 110 3.63 0.51 -19.59
N GLY A 111 3.72 0.96 -18.34
CA GLY A 111 4.03 2.35 -17.96
C GLY A 111 2.75 3.16 -17.73
N PRO A 112 2.74 4.11 -16.77
CA PRO A 112 1.54 4.85 -16.37
C PRO A 112 0.91 5.67 -17.50
N GLU A 113 1.71 6.15 -18.45
CA GLU A 113 1.25 6.98 -19.58
C GLU A 113 0.71 6.18 -20.78
N SER A 114 0.62 4.85 -20.66
CA SER A 114 0.26 3.96 -21.76
C SER A 114 -1.26 3.92 -22.02
N GLU A 115 -1.66 3.60 -23.26
CA GLU A 115 -3.08 3.37 -23.59
C GLU A 115 -3.67 2.19 -22.81
N GLN A 116 -2.86 1.19 -22.48
CA GLN A 116 -3.27 0.04 -21.66
C GLN A 116 -3.71 0.47 -20.26
N VAL A 117 -2.99 1.41 -19.64
CA VAL A 117 -3.40 1.97 -18.34
C VAL A 117 -4.70 2.76 -18.48
N LYS A 118 -4.87 3.54 -19.55
CA LYS A 118 -6.15 4.24 -19.82
C LYS A 118 -7.31 3.26 -19.97
N ASP A 119 -7.13 2.16 -20.69
CA ASP A 119 -8.12 1.09 -20.81
C ASP A 119 -8.44 0.42 -19.48
N MET A 120 -7.42 0.17 -18.65
CA MET A 120 -7.61 -0.39 -17.31
C MET A 120 -8.36 0.57 -16.39
N VAL A 121 -8.06 1.88 -16.45
CA VAL A 121 -8.79 2.89 -15.70
C VAL A 121 -10.26 2.98 -16.16
N ARG A 122 -10.55 2.85 -17.46
CA ARG A 122 -11.95 2.73 -17.95
C ARG A 122 -12.64 1.49 -17.38
N GLN A 123 -11.92 0.39 -17.17
CA GLN A 123 -12.46 -0.80 -16.53
C GLN A 123 -12.72 -0.58 -15.03
N VAL A 124 -11.82 0.10 -14.32
CA VAL A 124 -12.03 0.50 -12.92
C VAL A 124 -13.26 1.42 -12.81
N ASP A 125 -13.43 2.39 -13.71
CA ASP A 125 -14.60 3.28 -13.71
C ASP A 125 -15.92 2.52 -13.92
N ARG A 126 -15.98 1.60 -14.88
CA ARG A 126 -17.14 0.69 -15.04
C ARG A 126 -17.41 -0.11 -13.77
N THR A 127 -16.36 -0.50 -13.06
CA THR A 127 -16.45 -1.26 -11.80
C THR A 127 -16.98 -0.41 -10.66
N VAL A 128 -16.59 0.87 -10.57
CA VAL A 128 -17.19 1.84 -9.64
C VAL A 128 -18.68 2.01 -9.94
N GLY A 129 -19.07 2.13 -11.21
CA GLY A 129 -20.47 2.14 -11.61
C GLY A 129 -21.23 0.88 -11.18
N TYR A 130 -20.63 -0.29 -11.39
CA TYR A 130 -21.20 -1.57 -10.95
C TYR A 130 -21.35 -1.66 -9.43
N LEU A 131 -20.32 -1.25 -8.67
CA LEU A 131 -20.34 -1.20 -7.22
C LEU A 131 -21.53 -0.38 -6.70
N ARG A 132 -21.71 0.83 -7.23
CA ARG A 132 -22.84 1.70 -6.85
C ARG A 132 -24.20 1.10 -7.21
N ALA A 133 -24.32 0.51 -8.39
CA ALA A 133 -25.55 -0.17 -8.79
C ALA A 133 -25.84 -1.40 -7.90
N SER A 134 -24.81 -2.15 -7.50
CA SER A 134 -24.98 -3.27 -6.55
C SER A 134 -25.41 -2.80 -5.16
N VAL A 135 -24.89 -1.66 -4.67
CA VAL A 135 -25.35 -1.06 -3.40
C VAL A 135 -26.83 -0.67 -3.47
N GLU A 136 -27.28 -0.08 -4.57
CA GLU A 136 -28.69 0.26 -4.78
C GLU A 136 -29.58 -0.99 -4.85
N ARG A 137 -29.20 -2.00 -5.65
CA ARG A 137 -29.97 -3.25 -5.82
C ARG A 137 -30.13 -4.04 -4.53
N ASN A 138 -29.18 -3.93 -3.60
CA ASN A 138 -29.24 -4.60 -2.29
C ASN A 138 -29.84 -3.70 -1.20
N GLY A 139 -30.39 -2.52 -1.53
CA GLY A 139 -31.06 -1.64 -0.57
C GLY A 139 -30.12 -0.92 0.42
N LEU A 140 -28.81 -0.92 0.16
CA LEU A 140 -27.79 -0.44 1.10
C LEU A 140 -27.49 1.07 0.98
N THR A 141 -28.15 1.78 0.06
CA THR A 141 -27.81 3.17 -0.30
C THR A 141 -27.90 4.15 0.88
N GLN A 142 -28.84 3.94 1.81
CA GLN A 142 -29.06 4.85 2.94
C GLN A 142 -28.27 4.48 4.20
N CYS A 143 -27.60 3.33 4.22
CA CYS A 143 -26.89 2.83 5.41
C CYS A 143 -25.41 2.53 5.17
N LEU A 144 -24.97 2.39 3.92
CA LEU A 144 -23.58 2.07 3.60
C LEU A 144 -22.77 3.31 3.20
N ASN A 145 -21.65 3.52 3.89
CA ASN A 145 -20.61 4.46 3.49
C ASN A 145 -19.52 3.73 2.69
N ILE A 146 -19.10 4.30 1.56
CA ILE A 146 -18.08 3.73 0.67
C ILE A 146 -16.91 4.71 0.58
N ILE A 147 -15.71 4.21 0.85
CA ILE A 147 -14.45 4.89 0.55
C ILE A 147 -13.77 4.14 -0.59
N ILE A 148 -13.34 4.86 -1.62
CA ILE A 148 -12.55 4.35 -2.75
C ILE A 148 -11.25 5.13 -2.76
N THR A 149 -10.13 4.44 -2.54
CA THR A 149 -8.80 5.04 -2.45
C THR A 149 -7.77 4.11 -3.08
N ALA A 150 -6.55 4.60 -3.25
CA ALA A 150 -5.37 3.80 -3.56
C ALA A 150 -4.33 3.89 -2.44
N ASP A 151 -3.34 3.02 -2.49
CA ASP A 151 -2.15 3.00 -1.64
C ASP A 151 -1.06 3.97 -2.14
N HIS A 152 -0.85 4.06 -3.45
CA HIS A 152 0.11 4.97 -4.07
C HIS A 152 -0.26 5.33 -5.53
N GLY A 153 0.53 6.21 -6.12
CA GLY A 153 0.54 6.44 -7.57
C GLY A 153 1.60 5.60 -8.30
N MET A 154 2.05 6.06 -9.47
CA MET A 154 2.97 5.33 -10.36
C MET A 154 3.73 6.32 -11.26
N THR A 155 5.03 6.12 -11.48
CA THR A 155 5.84 6.91 -12.43
C THR A 155 6.46 6.01 -13.49
N THR A 156 6.82 6.58 -14.64
CA THR A 156 7.60 5.89 -15.69
C THR A 156 9.04 5.66 -15.22
N VAL A 157 9.61 4.48 -15.52
CA VAL A 157 11.01 4.14 -15.26
C VAL A 157 11.89 4.51 -16.47
N LEU A 158 12.98 5.23 -16.22
CA LEU A 158 13.94 5.67 -17.24
C LEU A 158 15.02 4.59 -17.48
N ARG A 159 15.25 4.20 -18.75
CA ARG A 159 16.11 3.03 -19.11
C ARG A 159 16.78 3.13 -20.49
N ASN A 160 17.61 2.14 -20.82
CA ASN A 160 18.11 1.84 -22.18
C ASN A 160 18.88 2.98 -22.85
N GLY A 161 19.89 3.53 -22.16
CA GLY A 161 20.73 4.59 -22.68
C GLY A 161 20.11 5.99 -22.61
N ALA A 162 18.85 6.11 -22.18
CA ALA A 162 18.26 7.40 -21.82
C ALA A 162 18.87 7.99 -20.54
N VAL A 163 19.41 7.14 -19.66
CA VAL A 163 19.99 7.52 -18.37
C VAL A 163 21.17 6.64 -17.99
N ASN A 164 22.01 7.13 -17.07
CA ASN A 164 23.00 6.32 -16.37
C ASN A 164 22.29 5.52 -15.27
N GLU A 165 22.19 4.20 -15.42
CA GLU A 165 21.48 3.35 -14.46
C GLU A 165 22.26 3.16 -13.16
N ILE A 166 21.54 3.08 -12.04
CA ILE A 166 22.13 2.77 -10.73
C ILE A 166 22.41 1.26 -10.67
N VAL A 167 23.69 0.89 -10.68
CA VAL A 167 24.16 -0.50 -10.52
C VAL A 167 25.21 -0.55 -9.42
N LEU A 168 24.82 -1.04 -8.24
CA LEU A 168 25.65 -0.97 -7.03
C LEU A 168 27.01 -1.67 -7.20
N SER A 169 27.05 -2.84 -7.85
CA SER A 169 28.30 -3.58 -8.11
C SER A 169 29.34 -2.82 -8.94
N LYS A 170 28.93 -1.79 -9.68
CA LYS A 170 29.82 -0.95 -10.49
C LYS A 170 30.36 0.26 -9.74
N ILE A 171 29.88 0.52 -8.52
CA ILE A 171 30.33 1.65 -7.71
C ILE A 171 31.72 1.34 -7.12
N PRO A 172 32.76 2.16 -7.41
CA PRO A 172 34.09 1.94 -6.88
C PRO A 172 34.11 1.90 -5.35
N GLY A 173 34.82 0.93 -4.78
CA GLY A 173 34.96 0.76 -3.33
C GLY A 173 33.80 0.04 -2.63
N PHE A 174 32.66 -0.15 -3.30
CA PHE A 174 31.56 -0.97 -2.80
C PHE A 174 31.76 -2.45 -3.16
N SER A 175 31.42 -3.34 -2.23
CA SER A 175 31.41 -4.79 -2.46
C SER A 175 30.31 -5.45 -1.67
N PHE A 176 29.52 -6.32 -2.32
CA PHE A 176 28.53 -7.16 -1.65
C PHE A 176 29.16 -8.12 -0.61
N GLN A 177 30.47 -8.39 -0.70
CA GLN A 177 31.18 -9.20 0.30
C GLN A 177 31.29 -8.52 1.66
N ASP A 178 31.09 -7.19 1.72
CA ASP A 178 31.06 -6.43 2.97
C ASP A 178 29.67 -6.45 3.64
N LEU A 179 28.68 -7.13 3.07
CA LEU A 179 27.31 -7.23 3.60
C LEU A 179 27.03 -8.61 4.20
N ASP A 180 26.28 -8.64 5.31
CA ASP A 180 25.66 -9.86 5.83
C ASP A 180 24.30 -10.11 5.18
N PHE A 181 23.58 -9.04 4.84
CA PHE A 181 22.30 -9.12 4.14
C PHE A 181 22.06 -7.88 3.26
N HIS A 182 21.30 -8.03 2.18
CA HIS A 182 20.84 -6.92 1.36
C HIS A 182 19.47 -7.21 0.75
N LEU A 183 18.65 -6.16 0.62
CA LEU A 183 17.40 -6.14 -0.11
C LEU A 183 17.51 -5.01 -1.14
N VAL A 184 17.77 -5.39 -2.39
CA VAL A 184 17.92 -4.51 -3.56
C VAL A 184 17.20 -5.20 -4.73
N ASP A 185 17.22 -4.60 -5.92
CA ASP A 185 16.49 -5.09 -7.09
C ASP A 185 14.97 -5.06 -6.90
N TYR A 186 14.47 -4.12 -6.09
CA TYR A 186 13.06 -3.98 -5.71
C TYR A 186 12.61 -2.51 -5.78
N GLY A 187 12.55 -1.99 -6.99
CA GLY A 187 12.16 -0.62 -7.29
C GLY A 187 13.24 0.42 -6.94
N PRO A 188 12.83 1.60 -6.45
CA PRO A 188 13.74 2.70 -6.15
C PRO A 188 14.33 2.65 -4.73
N SER A 189 14.00 1.64 -3.93
CA SER A 189 14.45 1.55 -2.54
C SER A 189 15.30 0.31 -2.28
N GLY A 190 16.18 0.38 -1.30
CA GLY A 190 16.98 -0.75 -0.87
C GLY A 190 17.40 -0.66 0.59
N LEU A 191 17.67 -1.81 1.20
CA LEU A 191 18.12 -1.94 2.58
C LEU A 191 19.38 -2.79 2.61
N LEU A 192 20.43 -2.31 3.28
CA LEU A 192 21.70 -3.04 3.42
C LEU A 192 22.01 -3.26 4.91
N LEU A 193 22.47 -4.47 5.23
CA LEU A 193 23.06 -4.83 6.51
C LEU A 193 24.55 -5.11 6.30
N PRO A 194 25.44 -4.14 6.59
CA PRO A 194 26.88 -4.36 6.56
C PRO A 194 27.34 -5.37 7.61
N LYS A 195 28.42 -6.08 7.30
CA LYS A 195 29.17 -6.88 8.28
C LYS A 195 29.67 -6.03 9.44
N ASN A 196 29.89 -6.66 10.58
CA ASN A 196 30.47 -5.98 11.74
C ASN A 196 31.78 -5.24 11.37
N GLY A 197 31.88 -3.97 11.76
CA GLY A 197 33.01 -3.09 11.42
C GLY A 197 33.05 -2.59 9.97
N ARG A 198 32.08 -2.92 9.11
CA ARG A 198 32.04 -2.49 7.69
C ARG A 198 31.06 -1.36 7.40
N LEU A 199 30.26 -0.90 8.37
CA LEU A 199 29.23 0.12 8.15
C LEU A 199 29.77 1.39 7.47
N GLU A 200 30.79 2.03 8.04
CA GLU A 200 31.36 3.25 7.46
C GLU A 200 32.00 3.02 6.10
N LYS A 201 32.60 1.84 5.87
CA LYS A 201 33.18 1.49 4.57
C LYS A 201 32.09 1.44 3.49
N VAL A 202 31.02 0.70 3.75
CA VAL A 202 29.89 0.54 2.81
C VAL A 202 29.21 1.88 2.57
N TYR A 203 28.92 2.62 3.64
CA TYR A 203 28.26 3.91 3.58
C TYR A 203 29.05 4.93 2.76
N ASN A 204 30.35 5.11 3.05
CA ASN A 204 31.19 6.08 2.35
C ASN A 204 31.45 5.70 0.89
N ALA A 205 31.44 4.41 0.54
CA ALA A 205 31.56 3.98 -0.84
C ALA A 205 30.32 4.32 -1.68
N LEU A 206 29.12 4.33 -1.07
CA LEU A 206 27.86 4.57 -1.78
C LEU A 206 27.40 6.02 -1.73
N LYS A 207 27.67 6.74 -0.63
CA LYS A 207 27.20 8.12 -0.44
C LYS A 207 27.81 9.04 -1.49
N GLY A 208 26.96 9.66 -2.30
CA GLY A 208 27.38 10.55 -3.40
C GLY A 208 28.00 9.83 -4.59
N ALA A 209 27.98 8.49 -4.63
CA ALA A 209 28.56 7.71 -5.72
C ALA A 209 27.74 7.78 -7.02
N HIS A 210 26.45 8.13 -6.92
CA HIS A 210 25.58 8.34 -8.07
C HIS A 210 24.67 9.55 -7.80
N PRO A 211 24.49 10.48 -8.75
CA PRO A 211 23.72 11.72 -8.53
C PRO A 211 22.24 11.47 -8.21
N HIS A 212 21.70 10.32 -8.63
CA HIS A 212 20.30 9.92 -8.41
C HIS A 212 20.14 8.83 -7.35
N LEU A 213 21.18 8.56 -6.55
CA LEU A 213 21.11 7.61 -5.43
C LEU A 213 21.36 8.34 -4.12
N HIS A 214 20.34 8.38 -3.27
CA HIS A 214 20.42 8.85 -1.91
C HIS A 214 20.73 7.68 -0.98
N VAL A 215 21.70 7.87 -0.09
CA VAL A 215 22.18 6.85 0.84
C VAL A 215 22.13 7.43 2.24
N TYR A 216 21.31 6.83 3.09
CA TYR A 216 21.09 7.27 4.46
C TYR A 216 21.58 6.19 5.42
N LYS A 217 22.26 6.58 6.49
CA LYS A 217 22.19 5.77 7.71
C LYS A 217 20.77 5.88 8.26
N LYS A 218 20.35 4.87 9.00
CA LYS A 218 19.01 4.81 9.59
C LYS A 218 18.62 6.09 10.36
N GLU A 219 19.58 6.66 11.09
CA GLU A 219 19.44 7.90 11.87
C GLU A 219 19.43 9.19 11.04
N GLU A 220 19.84 9.13 9.76
CA GLU A 220 19.90 10.29 8.85
C GLU A 220 18.66 10.38 7.96
N MET A 221 17.77 9.39 7.99
CA MET A 221 16.57 9.37 7.17
C MET A 221 15.67 10.56 7.52
N PRO A 222 15.13 11.30 6.52
CA PRO A 222 14.30 12.46 6.80
C PRO A 222 13.09 12.10 7.68
N HIS A 223 12.96 12.77 8.83
CA HIS A 223 11.93 12.46 9.82
C HIS A 223 10.49 12.54 9.28
N ARG A 224 10.23 13.44 8.30
CA ARG A 224 8.90 13.60 7.68
C ARG A 224 8.33 12.32 7.05
N LEU A 225 9.20 11.36 6.72
CA LEU A 225 8.82 10.12 6.06
C LEU A 225 8.30 9.06 7.03
N HIS A 226 8.51 9.25 8.34
CA HIS A 226 8.09 8.31 9.39
C HIS A 226 8.46 6.84 9.11
N PHE A 227 9.59 6.61 8.44
CA PHE A 227 9.96 5.29 7.92
C PHE A 227 11.00 4.54 8.77
N ALA A 228 12.09 5.22 9.17
CA ALA A 228 13.29 4.54 9.65
C ALA A 228 13.22 4.02 11.09
N GLN A 229 12.30 4.51 11.93
CA GLN A 229 12.23 4.17 13.36
C GLN A 229 11.53 2.83 13.63
N ASN A 230 12.00 1.76 12.99
CA ASN A 230 11.50 0.40 13.21
C ASN A 230 12.68 -0.60 13.20
N ASN A 231 12.65 -1.61 14.06
CA ASN A 231 13.73 -2.61 14.18
C ASN A 231 13.99 -3.41 12.90
N ARG A 232 13.01 -3.50 12.00
CA ARG A 232 13.14 -4.20 10.70
C ARG A 232 13.93 -3.39 9.68
N ILE A 233 14.00 -2.06 9.82
CA ILE A 233 14.76 -1.22 8.91
C ILE A 233 16.26 -1.38 9.20
N LEU A 234 17.01 -1.72 8.15
CA LEU A 234 18.43 -2.04 8.22
C LEU A 234 19.30 -0.76 8.36
N PRO A 235 20.57 -0.89 8.79
CA PRO A 235 21.43 0.25 9.10
C PRO A 235 21.67 1.24 7.94
N ILE A 236 21.66 0.76 6.69
CA ILE A 236 21.80 1.61 5.50
C ILE A 236 20.55 1.48 4.64
N ILE A 237 19.98 2.63 4.28
CA ILE A 237 18.81 2.78 3.43
C ILE A 237 19.26 3.44 2.13
N LEU A 238 18.80 2.88 1.01
CA LEU A 238 19.02 3.42 -0.32
C LEU A 238 17.69 3.92 -0.88
N TRP A 239 17.69 5.09 -1.52
CA TRP A 239 16.53 5.62 -2.23
C TRP A 239 16.95 6.34 -3.50
N ALA A 240 16.32 6.02 -4.62
CA ALA A 240 16.57 6.65 -5.91
C ALA A 240 15.59 7.80 -6.21
N ASP A 241 16.04 8.76 -7.01
CA ASP A 241 15.18 9.81 -7.57
C ASP A 241 14.07 9.23 -8.46
N LEU A 242 13.00 10.01 -8.66
CA LEU A 242 11.86 9.65 -9.50
C LEU A 242 12.29 9.11 -10.87
N GLY A 243 11.78 7.92 -11.22
CA GLY A 243 12.06 7.25 -12.48
C GLY A 243 13.35 6.39 -12.51
N TYR A 244 14.18 6.43 -11.46
CA TYR A 244 15.35 5.55 -11.32
C TYR A 244 15.05 4.34 -10.43
N VAL A 245 15.63 3.18 -10.76
CA VAL A 245 15.56 1.98 -9.91
C VAL A 245 16.96 1.53 -9.51
N ILE A 246 17.06 0.83 -8.37
CA ILE A 246 18.34 0.41 -7.79
C ILE A 246 18.62 -1.04 -8.17
N ASN A 247 19.61 -1.26 -9.04
CA ASN A 247 20.07 -2.61 -9.39
C ASN A 247 21.28 -3.02 -8.55
N GLY A 248 21.31 -4.26 -8.09
CA GLY A 248 22.37 -4.82 -7.26
C GLY A 248 23.61 -5.17 -8.08
N TYR A 249 23.62 -6.39 -8.64
CA TYR A 249 24.76 -6.92 -9.40
C TYR A 249 24.74 -6.49 -10.88
N PHE A 250 23.56 -6.51 -11.49
CA PHE A 250 23.31 -6.12 -12.87
C PHE A 250 21.82 -5.79 -13.01
N PRO A 251 21.40 -5.07 -14.06
CA PRO A 251 20.00 -4.75 -14.26
C PRO A 251 19.12 -6.00 -14.43
N VAL A 252 18.16 -6.20 -13.52
CA VAL A 252 17.22 -7.35 -13.52
C VAL A 252 15.76 -6.95 -13.40
N GLN A 253 15.50 -5.69 -13.10
CA GLN A 253 14.15 -5.14 -13.10
C GLN A 253 13.79 -4.81 -14.55
N PHE A 254 12.52 -4.91 -14.96
CA PHE A 254 12.10 -4.64 -16.36
C PHE A 254 10.76 -3.90 -16.47
N ASN A 255 10.18 -3.49 -15.34
CA ASN A 255 8.96 -2.72 -15.34
C ASN A 255 9.16 -1.38 -16.04
N LYS A 256 8.12 -0.94 -16.74
CA LYS A 256 8.05 0.36 -17.42
C LYS A 256 7.49 1.45 -16.51
N GLY A 257 6.67 1.06 -15.53
CA GLY A 257 6.24 1.92 -14.43
C GLY A 257 6.74 1.37 -13.11
N GLU A 258 7.04 2.23 -12.15
CA GLU A 258 7.37 1.81 -10.78
C GLU A 258 6.83 2.84 -9.77
N HIS A 259 6.75 2.41 -8.51
CA HIS A 259 6.34 3.23 -7.38
C HIS A 259 7.32 3.01 -6.20
N GLY A 260 7.03 3.62 -5.05
CA GLY A 260 7.91 3.57 -3.87
C GLY A 260 8.98 4.68 -3.83
N PHE A 261 8.81 5.71 -4.64
CA PHE A 261 9.59 6.94 -4.59
C PHE A 261 9.15 7.83 -3.42
N ASP A 262 9.82 8.96 -3.24
CA ASP A 262 9.46 9.96 -2.24
C ASP A 262 7.96 10.33 -2.34
N ASN A 263 7.28 10.30 -1.20
CA ASN A 263 5.84 10.57 -1.13
C ASN A 263 5.50 12.03 -1.46
N ASP A 264 6.47 12.94 -1.56
CA ASP A 264 6.26 14.32 -2.00
C ASP A 264 6.02 14.46 -3.52
N TYR A 265 6.45 13.50 -4.33
CA TYR A 265 6.20 13.54 -5.77
C TYR A 265 4.71 13.40 -6.09
N LEU A 266 4.22 14.24 -7.02
CA LEU A 266 2.82 14.19 -7.48
C LEU A 266 2.46 12.82 -8.05
N ASP A 267 3.37 12.19 -8.79
CA ASP A 267 3.20 10.86 -9.36
C ASP A 267 2.97 9.77 -8.31
N MET A 268 3.37 9.98 -7.05
CA MET A 268 3.17 9.03 -5.95
C MET A 268 1.88 9.25 -5.17
N LYS A 269 1.14 10.34 -5.44
CA LYS A 269 -0.06 10.69 -4.69
C LYS A 269 -1.22 9.75 -5.09
N PRO A 270 -1.81 8.99 -4.15
CA PRO A 270 -3.03 8.23 -4.43
C PRO A 270 -4.24 9.15 -4.51
N PHE A 271 -5.35 8.64 -5.05
CA PHE A 271 -6.64 9.33 -5.00
C PHE A 271 -7.44 8.92 -3.77
N PHE A 272 -8.37 9.78 -3.34
CA PHE A 272 -9.39 9.48 -2.33
C PHE A 272 -10.76 9.96 -2.81
N ARG A 273 -11.77 9.10 -2.71
CA ARG A 273 -13.18 9.40 -2.99
C ARG A 273 -14.04 8.73 -1.93
N ALA A 274 -15.12 9.39 -1.53
CA ALA A 274 -16.08 8.81 -0.60
C ALA A 274 -17.51 9.18 -0.95
N VAL A 275 -18.45 8.29 -0.64
CA VAL A 275 -19.89 8.51 -0.84
C VAL A 275 -20.67 7.70 0.18
N GLY A 276 -21.77 8.26 0.69
CA GLY A 276 -22.62 7.59 1.66
C GLY A 276 -23.40 8.59 2.52
N PRO A 277 -24.29 8.12 3.41
CA PRO A 277 -25.12 8.96 4.26
C PRO A 277 -24.31 9.87 5.19
N ALA A 278 -23.10 9.46 5.61
CA ALA A 278 -22.27 10.28 6.50
C ALA A 278 -21.48 11.37 5.78
N PHE A 279 -21.36 11.31 4.46
CA PHE A 279 -20.52 12.22 3.67
C PHE A 279 -21.31 13.34 3.02
N ARG A 280 -20.73 14.54 3.00
CA ARG A 280 -21.25 15.67 2.22
C ARG A 280 -21.25 15.34 0.74
N LYS A 281 -22.27 15.82 0.03
CA LYS A 281 -22.41 15.66 -1.42
C LYS A 281 -21.70 16.81 -2.14
N ASN A 282 -21.08 16.51 -3.29
CA ASN A 282 -20.41 17.49 -4.15
C ASN A 282 -19.39 18.38 -3.41
N PHE A 283 -18.65 17.78 -2.49
CA PHE A 283 -17.69 18.47 -1.64
C PHE A 283 -16.26 18.05 -2.02
N MET A 284 -15.38 19.04 -2.15
CA MET A 284 -13.96 18.84 -2.40
C MET A 284 -13.18 19.34 -1.18
N VAL A 285 -12.19 18.57 -0.76
CA VAL A 285 -11.25 18.94 0.30
C VAL A 285 -9.86 19.17 -0.28
N GLU A 286 -9.05 19.91 0.46
CA GLU A 286 -7.61 19.95 0.23
C GLU A 286 -6.96 18.58 0.47
N PRO A 287 -5.77 18.33 -0.10
CA PRO A 287 -5.02 17.10 0.13
C PRO A 287 -4.76 16.83 1.62
N PHE A 288 -4.76 15.56 1.99
CA PHE A 288 -4.45 15.09 3.34
C PHE A 288 -3.70 13.74 3.26
N GLU A 289 -3.00 13.36 4.33
CA GLU A 289 -2.24 12.12 4.37
C GLU A 289 -3.14 10.90 4.64
N THR A 290 -2.83 9.77 4.00
CA THR A 290 -3.61 8.52 4.12
C THR A 290 -3.68 7.97 5.54
N VAL A 291 -2.73 8.33 6.41
CA VAL A 291 -2.72 7.96 7.84
C VAL A 291 -4.00 8.39 8.57
N HIS A 292 -4.69 9.45 8.11
CA HIS A 292 -5.93 9.93 8.71
C HIS A 292 -7.18 9.09 8.33
N ILE A 293 -7.07 8.18 7.36
CA ILE A 293 -8.20 7.36 6.89
C ILE A 293 -8.66 6.38 7.98
N TYR A 294 -7.73 5.84 8.79
CA TYR A 294 -8.11 4.95 9.90
C TYR A 294 -9.03 5.64 10.90
N SER A 295 -8.68 6.84 11.36
CA SER A 295 -9.51 7.60 12.30
C SER A 295 -10.87 7.97 11.70
N LEU A 296 -10.92 8.26 10.40
CA LEU A 296 -12.18 8.48 9.66
C LEU A 296 -13.06 7.23 9.68
N MET A 297 -12.49 6.06 9.34
CA MET A 297 -13.24 4.80 9.31
C MET A 297 -13.75 4.41 10.71
N CYS A 298 -12.94 4.57 11.75
CA CYS A 298 -13.40 4.34 13.13
C CYS A 298 -14.57 5.25 13.50
N HIS A 299 -14.53 6.52 13.11
CA HIS A 299 -15.63 7.45 13.33
C HIS A 299 -16.92 7.02 12.60
N LEU A 300 -16.80 6.59 11.33
CA LEU A 300 -17.93 6.12 10.54
C LEU A 300 -18.59 4.87 11.11
N LEU A 301 -17.79 3.99 11.72
CA LEU A 301 -18.25 2.77 12.40
C LEU A 301 -18.73 3.03 13.84
N GLY A 302 -18.55 4.23 14.38
CA GLY A 302 -18.89 4.55 15.76
C GLY A 302 -18.03 3.82 16.80
N ILE A 303 -16.80 3.44 16.45
CA ILE A 303 -15.88 2.70 17.31
C ILE A 303 -14.74 3.59 17.85
N ILE A 304 -14.20 3.22 19.00
CA ILE A 304 -13.02 3.83 19.59
C ILE A 304 -11.80 3.37 18.78
N PRO A 305 -11.01 4.29 18.18
CA PRO A 305 -9.80 3.92 17.47
C PRO A 305 -8.70 3.46 18.44
N GLU A 306 -7.87 2.53 18.00
CA GLU A 306 -6.58 2.24 18.65
C GLU A 306 -5.66 3.48 18.60
N PRO A 307 -4.63 3.59 19.47
CA PRO A 307 -3.59 4.59 19.31
C PRO A 307 -2.99 4.55 17.90
N ASN A 308 -3.03 5.69 17.21
CA ASN A 308 -2.57 5.83 15.83
C ASN A 308 -2.09 7.26 15.55
N ASP A 309 -1.31 7.44 14.49
CA ASP A 309 -0.75 8.73 14.09
C ASP A 309 -1.76 9.60 13.29
N GLY A 310 -2.96 9.07 13.04
CA GLY A 310 -4.02 9.74 12.32
C GLY A 310 -4.89 10.65 13.20
N HIS A 311 -5.53 11.64 12.59
CA HIS A 311 -6.45 12.54 13.28
C HIS A 311 -7.72 12.76 12.46
N LEU A 312 -8.88 12.50 13.08
CA LEU A 312 -10.19 12.73 12.45
C LEU A 312 -10.37 14.18 11.97
N ASN A 313 -9.76 15.15 12.62
CA ASN A 313 -9.90 16.56 12.23
C ASN A 313 -9.41 16.85 10.81
N ALA A 314 -8.46 16.08 10.28
CA ALA A 314 -7.98 16.23 8.92
C ALA A 314 -9.05 15.88 7.87
N THR A 315 -10.01 15.02 8.23
CA THR A 315 -11.05 14.51 7.32
C THR A 315 -12.48 14.89 7.75
N ARG A 316 -12.66 15.47 8.94
CA ARG A 316 -13.96 15.84 9.52
C ARG A 316 -14.79 16.76 8.62
N ALA A 317 -14.14 17.63 7.85
CA ALA A 317 -14.83 18.55 6.92
C ALA A 317 -15.65 17.82 5.84
N MET A 318 -15.32 16.56 5.53
CA MET A 318 -16.04 15.73 4.56
C MET A 318 -17.40 15.24 5.09
N LEU A 319 -17.61 15.25 6.41
CA LEU A 319 -18.77 14.65 7.05
C LEU A 319 -19.93 15.65 7.16
N VAL A 320 -21.15 15.15 7.09
CA VAL A 320 -22.35 15.95 7.40
C VAL A 320 -22.36 16.31 8.88
N SER A 321 -22.87 17.50 9.22
CA SER A 321 -23.11 17.82 10.64
C SER A 321 -24.24 16.94 11.18
N SER A 322 -24.23 16.63 12.48
CA SER A 322 -25.26 15.84 13.16
C SER A 322 -26.69 16.37 12.96
N GLU A 323 -26.86 17.65 12.63
CA GLU A 323 -28.15 18.28 12.31
C GLU A 323 -28.67 17.97 10.89
N GLN A 324 -27.81 17.56 9.95
CA GLN A 324 -28.18 17.28 8.55
C GLN A 324 -28.47 15.79 8.27
N ALA A 325 -28.15 14.89 9.21
CA ALA A 325 -28.35 13.45 9.06
C ALA A 325 -29.81 12.99 9.31
N GLN A 326 -30.70 13.90 9.72
CA GLN A 326 -32.12 13.62 10.03
C GLN A 326 -33.11 14.23 9.01
N GLY A 327 -32.62 14.71 7.86
CA GLY A 327 -33.41 15.44 6.85
C GLY A 327 -33.86 14.59 5.67
#